data_AF-A0AAN9A0M7-F1
#
_entry.id   AF-A0AAN9A0M7-F1
#
_cell.length_a   1.000
_cell.length_b   1.000
_cell.length_c   1.000
_cell.angle_alpha   90.00
_cell.angle_beta   90.00
_cell.angle_gamma   90.00
#
_symmetry.space_group_name_H-M   'P 1'
#
loop_
_entity.id
_entity.type
_entity.pdbx_description
1 polymer ?
#
loop_
_entity_poly.entity_id
_entity_poly.type
_entity_poly.pdbx_seq_one_letter_code
_entity_poly.pdbx_strand_id
1 'polypeptide(L)'
;MDIVTNHSSDEHEWFIKSVQMEEPYTDYYVWSDPIGFNETGDPIPPNNWLSAFRGPAWKWVDQRQQFYLHQFLVKQPDLNYRNSAVREEMKGILRFWLDKGVDGIRVDAFDKLIEVEDIYQDEPIAIGGSNDPWDYNSLNHTLTLNQPETYAYLAEMREVLDGYTDRSVYMLL
;
A
#
# COMPACT_ATOMS: atom_id res chain seq x y z
N MET A 1 -5.45 -20.19 -0.85
CA MET A 1 -5.50 -19.29 0.32
C MET A 1 -5.51 -17.87 -0.19
N ASP A 2 -6.12 -16.95 0.54
CA ASP A 2 -6.13 -15.52 0.22
C ASP A 2 -5.10 -14.79 1.09
N ILE A 3 -4.32 -13.88 0.50
CA ILE A 3 -3.42 -13.00 1.22
C ILE A 3 -3.64 -11.58 0.72
N VAL A 4 -3.89 -10.68 1.66
CA VAL A 4 -3.85 -9.23 1.42
C VAL A 4 -2.41 -8.78 1.65
N THR A 5 -1.76 -8.32 0.58
CA THR A 5 -0.36 -7.91 0.64
C THR A 5 -0.20 -6.39 0.70
N ASN A 6 -1.17 -5.63 0.18
CA ASN A 6 -1.09 -4.18 0.08
C ASN A 6 -0.92 -3.45 1.41
N HIS A 7 -1.65 -3.88 2.44
CA HIS A 7 -1.76 -3.17 3.71
C HIS A 7 -1.82 -4.15 4.89
N SER A 8 -1.61 -3.62 6.08
CA SER A 8 -1.86 -4.32 7.35
C SER A 8 -2.83 -3.51 8.20
N SER A 9 -3.20 -4.00 9.39
CA SER A 9 -3.98 -3.19 10.33
C SER A 9 -3.12 -2.11 10.97
N ASP A 10 -3.71 -0.97 11.29
CA ASP A 10 -3.15 0.04 12.19
C ASP A 10 -2.86 -0.48 13.61
N GLU A 11 -3.40 -1.64 13.99
CA GLU A 11 -3.11 -2.36 15.22
C GLU A 11 -1.96 -3.37 15.06
N HIS A 12 -1.42 -3.54 13.85
CA HIS A 12 -0.29 -4.43 13.61
C HIS A 12 0.99 -3.89 14.25
N GLU A 13 1.82 -4.78 14.81
CA GLU A 13 3.05 -4.41 15.51
C GLU A 13 3.99 -3.57 14.62
N TRP A 14 4.05 -3.90 13.32
CA TRP A 14 4.82 -3.12 12.35
C TRP A 14 4.36 -1.66 12.29
N PHE A 15 3.05 -1.38 12.25
CA PHE A 15 2.54 -0.01 12.17
C PHE A 15 2.80 0.74 13.47
N ILE A 16 2.55 0.10 14.62
CA ILE A 16 2.79 0.69 15.94
C ILE A 16 4.26 1.07 16.11
N LYS A 17 5.19 0.22 15.66
CA LYS A 17 6.64 0.49 15.67
C LYS A 17 7.04 1.53 14.64
N SER A 18 6.42 1.51 13.47
CA SER A 18 6.63 2.52 12.44
C SER A 18 6.20 3.90 12.96
N VAL A 19 5.03 4.06 13.58
CA VAL A 19 4.60 5.33 14.19
C VAL A 19 5.65 5.88 15.19
N GLN A 20 6.35 5.00 15.89
CA GLN A 20 7.41 5.34 16.86
C GLN A 20 8.81 5.52 16.23
N MET A 21 8.94 5.37 14.92
CA MET A 21 10.23 5.36 14.20
C MET A 21 11.21 4.32 14.78
N GLU A 22 10.70 3.15 15.17
CA GLU A 22 11.51 2.04 15.65
C GLU A 22 12.09 1.23 14.49
N GLU A 23 13.41 1.13 14.41
CA GLU A 23 14.10 0.28 13.43
C GLU A 23 13.82 -1.22 13.67
N PRO A 24 13.64 -2.03 12.60
CA PRO A 24 13.72 -1.67 11.18
C PRO A 24 12.40 -1.18 10.56
N TYR A 25 11.38 -0.88 11.36
CA TYR A 25 10.00 -0.63 10.91
C TYR A 25 9.70 0.82 10.54
N THR A 26 10.65 1.74 10.74
CA THR A 26 10.50 3.17 10.45
C THR A 26 9.89 3.43 9.07
N ASP A 27 10.35 2.71 8.05
CA ASP A 27 9.95 2.90 6.65
C ASP A 27 9.13 1.71 6.09
N TYR A 28 8.46 0.94 6.96
CA TYR A 28 7.59 -0.17 6.53
C TYR A 28 6.29 0.30 5.87
N TYR A 29 5.89 1.55 6.09
CA TYR A 29 4.67 2.15 5.54
C TYR A 29 5.03 3.40 4.75
N VAL A 30 4.12 3.83 3.88
CA VAL A 30 4.30 5.05 3.10
C VAL A 30 3.99 6.25 3.99
N TRP A 31 5.04 6.97 4.40
CA TRP A 31 4.94 8.19 5.19
C TRP A 31 5.25 9.43 4.34
N SER A 32 4.61 10.55 4.67
CA SER A 32 4.87 11.83 4.03
C SER A 32 4.80 12.98 5.03
N ASP A 33 5.73 13.92 4.90
CA ASP A 33 5.67 15.19 5.61
C ASP A 33 4.47 16.03 5.11
N PRO A 34 3.90 16.90 5.95
CA PRO A 34 2.89 17.83 5.46
C PRO A 34 3.54 18.83 4.49
N ILE A 35 2.86 19.16 3.38
CA ILE A 35 3.36 20.19 2.45
C ILE A 35 3.16 21.61 2.99
N GLY A 36 2.50 21.73 4.13
CA GLY A 36 2.24 22.98 4.82
C GLY A 36 1.15 22.81 5.87
N PHE A 37 0.73 23.93 6.42
CA PHE A 37 -0.38 24.00 7.36
C PHE A 37 -1.38 25.05 6.85
N ASN A 38 -2.66 24.76 6.96
CA ASN A 38 -3.71 25.70 6.54
C ASN A 38 -3.85 26.84 7.57
N GLU A 39 -4.78 27.77 7.33
CA GLU A 39 -5.01 28.93 8.22
C GLU A 39 -5.43 28.55 9.65
N THR A 40 -6.02 27.36 9.84
CA THR A 40 -6.39 26.83 11.16
C THR A 40 -5.26 26.05 11.84
N GLY A 41 -4.12 25.90 11.17
CA GLY A 41 -2.97 25.14 11.66
C GLY A 41 -3.07 23.64 11.44
N ASP A 42 -4.04 23.16 10.65
CA ASP A 42 -4.14 21.75 10.31
C ASP A 42 -3.14 21.40 9.19
N PRO A 43 -2.48 20.24 9.27
CA PRO A 43 -1.52 19.80 8.28
C PRO A 43 -2.20 19.54 6.93
N ILE A 44 -1.50 19.88 5.84
CA ILE A 44 -1.98 19.70 4.47
C ILE A 44 -1.35 18.42 3.90
N PRO A 45 -2.13 17.46 3.37
CA PRO A 45 -1.63 16.22 2.77
C PRO A 45 -0.79 16.50 1.51
N PRO A 46 0.08 15.56 1.09
CA PRO A 46 1.03 15.80 0.00
C PRO A 46 0.41 15.97 -1.38
N ASN A 47 -0.82 15.47 -1.59
CA ASN A 47 -1.51 15.46 -2.86
C ASN A 47 -3.03 15.27 -2.66
N ASN A 48 -3.78 15.19 -3.77
CA ASN A 48 -5.23 15.00 -3.82
C ASN A 48 -5.73 13.54 -3.82
N TRP A 49 -4.87 12.54 -3.56
CA TRP A 49 -5.25 11.13 -3.72
C TRP A 49 -6.43 10.75 -2.81
N LEU A 50 -7.32 9.91 -3.34
CA LEU A 50 -8.54 9.48 -2.67
C LEU A 50 -8.49 8.00 -2.29
N SER A 51 -9.08 7.68 -1.14
CA SER A 51 -9.33 6.30 -0.72
C SER A 51 -10.42 5.68 -1.60
N ALA A 52 -10.27 4.40 -1.92
CA ALA A 52 -11.30 3.59 -2.57
C ALA A 52 -12.63 3.58 -1.81
N PHE A 53 -12.61 3.88 -0.51
CA PHE A 53 -13.79 3.97 0.36
C PHE A 53 -14.25 5.40 0.68
N ARG A 54 -13.85 6.37 -0.16
CA ARG A 54 -14.22 7.81 -0.11
C ARG A 54 -13.36 8.64 0.83
N GLY A 55 -13.09 9.87 0.39
CA GLY A 55 -12.30 10.86 1.13
C GLY A 55 -10.79 10.71 0.89
N PRO A 56 -9.96 11.55 1.55
CA PRO A 56 -8.51 11.55 1.36
C PRO A 56 -7.88 10.19 1.68
N ALA A 57 -6.87 9.80 0.90
CA ALA A 57 -6.05 8.61 1.13
C ALA A 57 -4.95 8.82 2.19
N TRP A 58 -4.84 10.03 2.76
CA TRP A 58 -3.79 10.39 3.70
C TRP A 58 -4.38 10.68 5.07
N LYS A 59 -3.79 10.06 6.10
CA LYS A 59 -4.16 10.29 7.50
C LYS A 59 -2.99 10.81 8.29
N TRP A 60 -3.19 11.98 8.92
CA TRP A 60 -2.23 12.58 9.84
C TRP A 60 -2.09 11.78 11.14
N VAL A 61 -0.86 11.63 11.62
CA VAL A 61 -0.53 11.00 12.90
C VAL A 61 0.23 11.99 13.78
N ASP A 62 -0.43 12.49 14.82
CA ASP A 62 0.14 13.49 15.73
C ASP A 62 1.43 13.03 16.42
N GLN A 63 1.56 11.74 16.74
CA GLN A 63 2.77 11.24 17.38
C GLN A 63 4.00 11.31 16.46
N ARG A 64 3.80 11.05 15.17
CA ARG A 64 4.88 11.00 14.15
C ARG A 64 5.06 12.33 13.43
N GLN A 65 4.06 13.22 13.49
CA GLN A 65 3.99 14.48 12.75
C GLN A 65 4.11 14.28 11.23
N GLN A 66 3.51 13.21 10.73
CA GLN A 66 3.49 12.83 9.31
C GLN A 66 2.12 12.26 8.93
N PHE A 67 1.83 12.25 7.63
CA PHE A 67 0.74 11.49 7.05
C PHE A 67 1.20 10.07 6.71
N TYR A 68 0.33 9.07 6.88
CA TYR A 68 0.48 7.77 6.22
C TYR A 68 -0.56 7.60 5.12
N LEU A 69 -0.20 6.82 4.10
CA LEU A 69 -1.09 6.42 3.03
C LEU A 69 -2.00 5.26 3.45
N HIS A 70 -3.27 5.33 3.05
CA HIS A 70 -4.21 4.21 3.09
C HIS A 70 -5.09 4.24 1.82
N GLN A 71 -4.89 3.29 0.91
CA GLN A 71 -5.74 3.24 -0.30
C GLN A 71 -7.16 2.73 -0.01
N PHE A 72 -7.36 2.10 1.16
CA PHE A 72 -8.64 1.58 1.63
C PHE A 72 -9.10 2.33 2.90
N LEU A 73 -9.45 1.62 3.98
CA LEU A 73 -9.87 2.25 5.23
C LEU A 73 -8.67 2.90 5.92
N VAL A 74 -8.93 3.93 6.72
CA VAL A 74 -7.92 4.54 7.61
C VAL A 74 -7.21 3.50 8.49
N LYS A 75 -7.91 2.42 8.85
CA LYS A 75 -7.37 1.29 9.63
C LYS A 75 -6.49 0.31 8.83
N GLN A 76 -6.31 0.57 7.53
CA GLN A 76 -5.57 -0.27 6.60
C GLN A 76 -4.39 0.53 6.01
N PRO A 77 -3.38 0.91 6.81
CA PRO A 77 -2.20 1.60 6.32
C PRO A 77 -1.43 0.75 5.30
N ASP A 78 -1.07 1.39 4.19
CA ASP A 78 -0.40 0.76 3.05
C ASP A 78 1.09 0.55 3.33
N LEU A 79 1.56 -0.65 3.00
CA LEU A 79 2.96 -1.04 3.17
C LEU A 79 3.83 -0.43 2.07
N ASN A 80 5.04 -0.02 2.42
CA ASN A 80 5.97 0.58 1.48
C ASN A 80 6.70 -0.50 0.67
N TYR A 81 6.18 -0.85 -0.50
CA TYR A 81 6.81 -1.82 -1.40
C TYR A 81 8.06 -1.33 -2.12
N ARG A 82 8.47 -0.08 -1.97
CA ARG A 82 9.82 0.36 -2.38
C ARG A 82 10.89 -0.02 -1.36
N ASN A 83 10.49 -0.34 -0.13
CA ASN A 83 11.36 -0.88 0.89
C ASN A 83 11.63 -2.38 0.65
N SER A 84 12.89 -2.75 0.42
CA SER A 84 13.28 -4.14 0.20
C SER A 84 13.01 -5.05 1.41
N ALA A 85 13.03 -4.52 2.64
CA ALA A 85 12.69 -5.28 3.83
C ALA A 85 11.22 -5.73 3.80
N VAL A 86 10.29 -4.85 3.40
CA VAL A 86 8.87 -5.19 3.24
C VAL A 86 8.69 -6.29 2.18
N ARG A 87 9.38 -6.18 1.05
CA ARG A 87 9.34 -7.22 0.00
C ARG A 87 9.81 -8.57 0.51
N GLU A 88 10.91 -8.62 1.26
CA GLU A 88 11.44 -9.86 1.83
C GLU A 88 10.53 -10.45 2.91
N GLU A 89 9.98 -9.62 3.81
CA GLU A 89 9.01 -10.06 4.83
C GLU A 89 7.79 -10.73 4.16
N MET A 90 7.25 -10.11 3.12
CA MET A 90 6.11 -10.67 2.40
C MET A 90 6.45 -11.98 1.70
N LYS A 91 7.63 -12.09 1.07
CA LYS A 91 8.12 -13.37 0.54
C LYS A 91 8.28 -14.41 1.65
N GLY A 92 8.70 -14.01 2.85
CA GLY A 92 8.73 -14.85 4.05
C GLY A 92 7.35 -15.37 4.46
N ILE A 93 6.33 -14.51 4.46
CA ILE A 93 4.93 -14.89 4.74
C ILE A 93 4.42 -15.88 3.70
N LEU A 94 4.71 -15.68 2.41
CA LEU A 94 4.36 -16.66 1.37
C LEU A 94 4.99 -18.02 1.67
N ARG A 95 6.32 -18.06 1.91
CA ARG A 95 7.04 -19.31 2.22
C ARG A 95 6.47 -20.01 3.45
N PHE A 96 6.18 -19.27 4.51
CA PHE A 96 5.58 -19.82 5.74
C PHE A 96 4.30 -20.63 5.46
N TRP A 97 3.42 -20.11 4.60
CA TRP A 97 2.17 -20.80 4.25
C TRP A 97 2.39 -21.94 3.27
N LEU A 98 3.29 -21.80 2.30
CA LEU A 98 3.67 -22.87 1.39
C LEU A 98 4.33 -24.05 2.12
N ASP A 99 5.18 -23.78 3.11
CA ASP A 99 5.80 -24.78 3.99
C ASP A 99 4.75 -25.58 4.78
N LYS A 100 3.61 -24.94 5.10
CA LYS A 100 2.45 -25.59 5.72
C LYS A 100 1.59 -26.40 4.76
N GLY A 101 1.93 -26.43 3.47
CA GLY A 101 1.24 -27.22 2.45
C GLY A 101 0.06 -26.50 1.78
N VAL A 102 0.03 -25.17 1.76
CA VAL A 102 -0.92 -24.42 0.93
C VAL A 102 -0.54 -24.60 -0.55
N ASP A 103 -1.46 -25.09 -1.37
CA ASP A 103 -1.22 -25.40 -2.79
C ASP A 103 -1.45 -24.21 -3.76
N GLY A 104 -1.85 -23.05 -3.23
CA GLY A 104 -2.06 -21.87 -4.08
C GLY A 104 -2.45 -20.63 -3.31
N ILE A 105 -2.06 -19.47 -3.86
CA ILE A 105 -2.22 -18.15 -3.25
C ILE A 105 -2.98 -17.26 -4.24
N ARG A 106 -4.05 -16.63 -3.74
CA ARG A 106 -4.67 -15.44 -4.34
C ARG A 106 -4.09 -14.21 -3.64
N VAL A 107 -3.66 -13.23 -4.42
CA VAL A 107 -3.11 -11.97 -3.91
C VAL A 107 -4.15 -10.87 -4.09
N ASP A 108 -4.68 -10.34 -3.00
CA ASP A 108 -5.70 -9.30 -3.05
C ASP A 108 -5.10 -7.89 -3.26
N ALA A 109 -5.85 -7.01 -3.93
CA ALA A 109 -5.50 -5.62 -4.18
C ALA A 109 -4.12 -5.41 -4.86
N PHE A 110 -3.71 -6.36 -5.70
CA PHE A 110 -2.37 -6.34 -6.29
C PHE A 110 -2.10 -5.10 -7.16
N ASP A 111 -3.13 -4.55 -7.81
CA ASP A 111 -3.05 -3.35 -8.64
C ASP A 111 -2.68 -2.08 -7.86
N LYS A 112 -2.74 -2.11 -6.53
CA LYS A 112 -2.50 -0.97 -5.61
C LYS A 112 -1.16 -1.01 -4.91
N LEU A 113 -0.34 -2.02 -5.18
CA LEU A 113 0.82 -2.35 -4.37
C LEU A 113 1.90 -1.27 -4.29
N ILE A 114 2.06 -0.51 -5.38
CA ILE A 114 3.10 0.52 -5.53
C ILE A 114 2.46 1.73 -6.19
N GLU A 115 2.67 2.90 -5.59
CA GLU A 115 2.36 4.20 -6.16
C GLU A 115 3.58 4.82 -6.88
N VAL A 116 3.35 5.89 -7.62
CA VAL A 116 4.41 6.68 -8.26
C VAL A 116 5.45 7.13 -7.23
N GLU A 117 6.73 7.18 -7.61
CA GLU A 117 7.81 7.56 -6.71
C GLU A 117 7.68 9.00 -6.20
N ASP A 118 7.30 9.92 -7.08
CA ASP A 118 7.03 11.31 -6.72
C ASP A 118 5.60 11.48 -6.22
N ILE A 119 5.42 11.22 -4.92
CA ILE A 119 4.12 11.28 -4.25
C ILE A 119 3.55 12.69 -4.10
N TYR A 120 4.21 13.75 -4.56
CA TYR A 120 3.67 15.12 -4.47
C TYR A 120 2.82 15.51 -5.68
N GLN A 121 2.60 14.58 -6.61
CA GLN A 121 1.78 14.78 -7.79
C GLN A 121 0.31 14.46 -7.51
N ASP A 122 -0.56 15.37 -7.97
CA ASP A 122 -2.00 15.17 -7.97
C ASP A 122 -2.45 14.23 -9.09
N GLU A 123 -3.42 13.37 -8.79
CA GLU A 123 -4.13 12.62 -9.81
C GLU A 123 -5.02 13.56 -10.66
N PRO A 124 -5.08 13.35 -11.99
CA PRO A 124 -5.97 14.10 -12.86
C PRO A 124 -7.44 13.85 -12.52
N ILE A 125 -8.31 14.84 -12.74
CA ILE A 125 -9.76 14.64 -12.68
C ILE A 125 -10.20 13.65 -13.77
N ALA A 126 -11.07 12.71 -13.43
CA ALA A 126 -11.63 11.74 -14.37
C ALA A 126 -12.61 12.40 -15.35
N ILE A 127 -12.38 12.19 -16.65
CA ILE A 127 -13.32 12.61 -17.69
C ILE A 127 -14.56 11.72 -17.63
N GLY A 128 -15.71 12.29 -17.29
CA GLY A 128 -16.97 11.55 -17.12
C GLY A 128 -17.06 10.77 -15.80
N GLY A 129 -16.18 11.06 -14.85
CA GLY A 129 -16.21 10.51 -13.50
C GLY A 129 -17.29 11.12 -12.60
N SER A 130 -17.21 10.82 -11.30
CA SER A 130 -18.14 11.35 -10.30
C SER A 130 -17.99 12.87 -10.15
N ASN A 131 -19.11 13.56 -9.87
CA ASN A 131 -19.11 14.99 -9.54
C ASN A 131 -18.91 15.25 -8.03
N ASP A 132 -18.93 14.22 -7.19
CA ASP A 132 -18.55 14.34 -5.77
C ASP A 132 -17.01 14.34 -5.69
N PRO A 133 -16.36 15.44 -5.26
CA PRO A 133 -14.90 15.53 -5.21
C PRO A 133 -14.25 14.57 -4.20
N TRP A 134 -15.04 13.89 -3.36
CA TRP A 134 -14.56 12.91 -2.40
C TRP A 134 -14.75 11.47 -2.86
N ASP A 135 -15.46 11.25 -3.97
CA ASP A 135 -15.67 9.93 -4.55
C ASP A 135 -14.41 9.50 -5.31
N TYR A 136 -13.95 8.28 -5.05
CA TYR A 136 -12.77 7.71 -5.71
C TYR A 136 -12.83 7.91 -7.24
N ASN A 137 -14.00 7.70 -7.86
CA ASN A 137 -14.19 7.82 -9.31
C ASN A 137 -14.21 9.27 -9.82
N SER A 138 -13.98 10.29 -8.99
CA SER A 138 -13.75 11.66 -9.47
C SER A 138 -12.33 11.84 -10.03
N LEU A 139 -11.41 10.92 -9.78
CA LEU A 139 -10.01 10.97 -10.22
C LEU A 139 -9.67 9.85 -11.22
N ASN A 140 -8.66 10.10 -12.03
CA ASN A 140 -8.06 9.12 -12.93
C ASN A 140 -6.80 8.55 -12.28
N HIS A 141 -6.89 7.30 -11.83
CA HIS A 141 -5.90 6.70 -10.93
C HIS A 141 -4.62 6.20 -11.60
N THR A 142 -3.94 7.07 -12.35
CA THR A 142 -2.71 6.74 -13.08
C THR A 142 -1.47 6.74 -12.20
N LEU A 143 -1.55 7.32 -10.99
CA LEU A 143 -0.42 7.48 -10.08
C LEU A 143 -0.44 6.47 -8.93
N THR A 144 -1.62 5.97 -8.56
CA THR A 144 -1.81 5.03 -7.44
C THR A 144 -2.04 3.58 -7.85
N LEU A 145 -2.40 3.34 -9.12
CA LEU A 145 -2.65 2.00 -9.65
C LEU A 145 -1.64 1.57 -10.70
N ASN A 146 -1.43 0.26 -10.78
CA ASN A 146 -0.78 -0.44 -11.90
C ASN A 146 0.59 0.12 -12.29
N GLN A 147 1.36 0.63 -11.32
CA GLN A 147 2.71 1.10 -11.57
C GLN A 147 3.58 -0.05 -12.13
N PRO A 148 4.49 0.20 -13.07
CA PRO A 148 5.31 -0.85 -13.70
C PRO A 148 6.02 -1.77 -12.69
N GLU A 149 6.49 -1.21 -11.59
CA GLU A 149 7.18 -1.95 -10.52
C GLU A 149 6.28 -2.96 -9.80
N THR A 150 4.96 -2.77 -9.80
CA THR A 150 3.99 -3.74 -9.28
C THR A 150 4.13 -5.07 -10.00
N TYR A 151 4.26 -5.04 -11.32
CA TYR A 151 4.46 -6.24 -12.14
C TYR A 151 5.86 -6.84 -11.98
N ALA A 152 6.87 -6.04 -11.64
CA ALA A 152 8.18 -6.56 -11.29
C ALA A 152 8.11 -7.37 -9.98
N TYR A 153 7.38 -6.87 -8.98
CA TYR A 153 7.19 -7.62 -7.74
C TYR A 153 6.35 -8.89 -7.93
N LEU A 154 5.40 -8.89 -8.87
CA LEU A 154 4.67 -10.10 -9.25
C LEU A 154 5.60 -11.22 -9.68
N ALA A 155 6.62 -10.88 -10.47
CA ALA A 155 7.64 -11.83 -10.91
C ALA A 155 8.43 -12.37 -9.72
N GLU A 156 8.83 -11.52 -8.76
CA GLU A 156 9.49 -11.96 -7.52
C GLU A 156 8.62 -12.93 -6.70
N MET A 157 7.30 -12.68 -6.58
CA MET A 157 6.37 -13.59 -5.90
C MET A 157 6.26 -14.92 -6.65
N ARG A 158 6.23 -14.88 -7.99
CA ARG A 158 6.22 -16.10 -8.82
C ARG A 158 7.47 -16.94 -8.61
N GLU A 159 8.65 -16.32 -8.51
CA GLU A 159 9.91 -17.03 -8.23
C GLU A 159 9.86 -17.78 -6.89
N VAL A 160 9.23 -17.20 -5.86
CA VAL A 160 9.01 -17.90 -4.58
C VAL A 160 8.18 -19.15 -4.80
N LEU A 161 7.07 -19.05 -5.54
CA LEU A 161 6.19 -20.20 -5.83
C LEU A 161 6.89 -21.25 -6.69
N ASP A 162 7.75 -20.83 -7.63
CA ASP A 162 8.54 -21.72 -8.47
C ASP A 162 9.46 -22.63 -7.67
N GLY A 163 9.97 -22.15 -6.53
CA GLY A 163 10.74 -22.95 -5.58
C GLY A 163 9.96 -24.12 -4.94
N TYR A 164 8.64 -24.17 -5.07
CA TYR A 164 7.76 -25.20 -4.52
C TYR A 164 7.10 -26.09 -5.61
N THR A 165 7.55 -25.98 -6.87
CA THR A 165 6.87 -26.55 -8.07
C THR A 165 6.81 -28.07 -8.17
N ASP A 166 7.57 -28.83 -7.38
CA ASP A 166 7.36 -30.28 -7.22
C ASP A 166 5.96 -30.64 -6.66
N ARG A 167 5.16 -29.63 -6.25
CA ARG A 167 3.80 -29.76 -5.69
C ARG A 167 2.65 -29.19 -6.53
N SER A 168 2.86 -28.75 -7.78
CA SER A 168 1.76 -28.17 -8.62
C SER A 168 1.04 -26.98 -7.98
N VAL A 169 1.78 -25.91 -7.66
CA VAL A 169 1.26 -24.69 -7.01
C VAL A 169 0.79 -23.63 -8.03
N TYR A 170 -0.40 -23.06 -7.83
CA TYR A 170 -1.01 -22.04 -8.69
C TYR A 170 -1.04 -20.64 -8.05
N MET A 171 -0.91 -19.59 -8.86
CA MET A 171 -1.08 -18.18 -8.45
C MET A 171 -2.26 -17.57 -9.19
N LEU A 172 -3.13 -16.85 -8.47
CA LEU A 172 -4.23 -16.09 -9.04
C LEU A 172 -4.11 -14.63 -8.59
N LEU A 173 -4.36 -13.72 -9.54
CA LEU A 173 -4.41 -12.26 -9.33
C LEU A 173 -5.86 -11.80 -9.35
#